data_AF-A0A8R1WLA9-F1
#
_entry.id   AF-A0A8R1WLA9-F1
#
_cell.length_a   1.000
_cell.length_b   1.000
_cell.length_c   1.000
_cell.angle_alpha   90.00
_cell.angle_beta   90.00
_cell.angle_gamma   90.00
#
_symmetry.space_group_name_H-M   'P 1'
#
loop_
_entity.id
_entity.type
_entity.pdbx_description
1 polymer ?
#
loop_
_entity_poly.entity_id
_entity_poly.type
_entity_poly.pdbx_seq_one_letter_code
_entity_poly.pdbx_strand_id
1 'polypeptide(L)'
;MAQIKDENQSKQQQKENETLNKNKLKKVVYTLKPALMLENWFGLFRFSIVNEEELVPPNAKLKIFGVILSIFFIVMFAVFVDFPDTETESIMELMDEVPSMVVLSQYFIASITTSSCLSAIAIRIFETFADLDSMLLITTTQDFYNKSRYQTNKYLIILGVSHIISSTLDLLTDDEIVWCKFFVLPIYFLQKLEVLTFCKLIVMIQCRLQIINKYLTNFIEEQEKNKALVFTLAESNPKKTDKFNWIGCPSPNNMKIRDLATMYDVIGTICSLINDLFNIQIFMTLVSTFTYIVIAIWSTLYFYRAPNFTFGTLTTIIIWCITIILSVVVMSFVCERLVSVRNNTKILVNKVIMNYDLPKTMRVQAKAFMELIESWPLKIMVYDMFSVDISLMLKFISVATTYLIVIIQLSHFV
;
A
#
# COMPACT_ATOMS: atom_id res chain seq x y z
N MET A 1 27.41 13.83 -45.31
CA MET A 1 28.25 13.70 -44.09
C MET A 1 27.66 14.40 -42.86
N ALA A 2 27.07 15.60 -42.97
CA ALA A 2 26.42 16.27 -41.83
C ALA A 2 25.17 15.54 -41.29
N GLN A 3 24.27 15.07 -42.17
CA GLN A 3 23.06 14.32 -41.76
C GLN A 3 23.37 13.01 -41.01
N ILE A 4 24.45 12.29 -41.36
CA ILE A 4 24.84 11.04 -40.69
C ILE A 4 25.41 11.32 -39.29
N LYS A 5 25.96 12.52 -39.07
CA LYS A 5 26.53 12.92 -37.78
C LYS A 5 25.43 13.31 -36.78
N ASP A 6 24.39 13.99 -37.24
CA ASP A 6 23.20 14.33 -36.44
C ASP A 6 22.37 13.08 -36.09
N GLU A 7 22.26 12.12 -37.01
CA GLU A 7 21.53 10.87 -36.76
C GLU A 7 22.24 9.93 -35.76
N ASN A 8 23.58 9.97 -35.72
CA ASN A 8 24.36 9.23 -34.72
C ASN A 8 24.32 9.91 -33.35
N GLN A 9 24.30 11.25 -33.29
CA GLN A 9 24.16 11.98 -32.02
C GLN A 9 22.77 11.82 -31.40
N SER A 10 21.71 11.81 -32.20
CA SER A 10 20.34 11.58 -31.70
C SER A 10 20.16 10.14 -31.18
N LYS A 11 20.68 9.13 -31.90
CA LYS A 11 20.68 7.73 -31.44
C LYS A 11 21.51 7.53 -30.18
N GLN A 12 22.60 8.27 -30.01
CA GLN A 12 23.45 8.19 -28.82
C GLN A 12 22.79 8.85 -27.60
N GLN A 13 22.16 10.02 -27.76
CA GLN A 13 21.36 10.65 -26.71
C GLN A 13 20.13 9.82 -26.32
N GLN A 14 19.47 9.17 -27.28
CA GLN A 14 18.33 8.31 -27.02
C GLN A 14 18.74 7.08 -26.19
N LYS A 15 19.85 6.42 -26.52
CA LYS A 15 20.40 5.30 -25.73
C LYS A 15 20.82 5.72 -24.32
N GLU A 16 21.40 6.90 -24.15
CA GLU A 16 21.81 7.41 -22.85
C GLU A 16 20.60 7.72 -21.95
N ASN A 17 19.55 8.33 -22.52
CA ASN A 17 18.29 8.58 -21.81
C ASN A 17 17.56 7.28 -21.43
N GLU A 18 17.54 6.28 -22.30
CA GLU A 18 16.97 4.96 -22.00
C GLU A 18 17.73 4.27 -20.85
N THR A 19 19.06 4.28 -20.89
CA THR A 19 19.91 3.70 -19.84
C THR A 19 19.69 4.39 -18.49
N LEU A 20 19.57 5.72 -18.50
CA LEU A 20 19.27 6.51 -17.30
C LEU A 20 17.89 6.16 -16.74
N ASN A 21 16.87 6.01 -17.58
CA ASN A 21 15.52 5.68 -17.12
C ASN A 21 15.43 4.29 -16.49
N LYS A 22 16.07 3.29 -17.13
CA LYS A 22 16.20 1.92 -16.59
C LYS A 22 16.83 1.88 -15.20
N ASN A 23 17.91 2.65 -15.00
CA ASN A 23 18.57 2.76 -13.70
C ASN A 23 17.66 3.35 -12.61
N LYS A 24 16.76 4.27 -12.95
CA LYS A 24 15.77 4.85 -12.02
C LYS A 24 14.72 3.81 -11.64
N LEU A 25 14.16 3.12 -12.62
CA LEU A 25 13.17 2.06 -12.40
C LEU A 25 13.71 0.97 -11.47
N LYS A 26 14.95 0.54 -11.69
CA LYS A 26 15.65 -0.44 -10.83
C LYS A 26 15.72 0.03 -9.38
N LYS A 27 16.01 1.31 -9.13
CA LYS A 27 16.06 1.89 -7.77
C LYS A 27 14.69 1.89 -7.09
N VAL A 28 13.61 2.19 -7.82
CA VAL A 28 12.24 2.14 -7.27
C VAL A 28 11.88 0.71 -6.90
N VAL A 29 12.04 -0.25 -7.82
CA VAL A 29 11.73 -1.67 -7.61
C VAL A 29 12.56 -2.26 -6.47
N TYR A 30 13.82 -1.85 -6.34
CA TYR A 30 14.71 -2.26 -5.26
C TYR A 30 14.15 -1.99 -3.85
N THR A 31 13.29 -0.97 -3.68
CA THR A 31 12.68 -0.66 -2.38
C THR A 31 11.61 -1.68 -1.93
N LEU A 32 10.97 -2.38 -2.88
CA LEU A 32 9.96 -3.41 -2.64
C LEU A 32 10.45 -4.84 -2.94
N LYS A 33 11.62 -5.00 -3.57
CA LYS A 33 12.19 -6.30 -3.97
C LYS A 33 12.06 -7.41 -2.92
N PRO A 34 12.33 -7.18 -1.62
CA PRO A 34 12.20 -8.23 -0.60
C PRO A 34 10.76 -8.74 -0.44
N ALA A 35 9.76 -7.85 -0.48
CA ALA A 35 8.35 -8.25 -0.39
C ALA A 35 7.90 -8.97 -1.67
N LEU A 36 8.28 -8.45 -2.84
CA LEU A 36 7.98 -9.07 -4.14
C LEU A 36 8.62 -10.46 -4.27
N MET A 37 9.81 -10.66 -3.70
CA MET A 37 10.49 -11.96 -3.70
C MET A 37 9.71 -13.00 -2.89
N LEU A 38 9.14 -12.60 -1.75
CA LEU A 38 8.27 -13.46 -0.95
C LEU A 38 6.95 -13.74 -1.68
N GLU A 39 6.30 -12.73 -2.27
CA GLU A 39 5.09 -12.91 -3.10
C GLU A 39 5.34 -13.93 -4.23
N ASN A 40 6.47 -13.80 -4.94
CA ASN A 40 6.85 -14.71 -6.01
C ASN A 40 7.07 -16.16 -5.53
N TRP A 41 7.59 -16.37 -4.32
CA TRP A 41 7.74 -17.72 -3.75
C TRP A 41 6.39 -18.40 -3.47
N PHE A 42 5.36 -17.61 -3.19
CA PHE A 42 3.99 -18.08 -3.02
C PHE A 42 3.15 -17.96 -4.30
N GLY A 43 3.78 -17.84 -5.47
CA GLY A 43 3.08 -17.85 -6.75
C GLY A 43 2.30 -16.58 -7.10
N LEU A 44 2.47 -15.49 -6.35
CA LEU A 44 1.90 -14.18 -6.66
C LEU A 44 2.88 -13.37 -7.52
N PHE A 45 2.73 -13.44 -8.84
CA PHE A 45 3.61 -12.74 -9.77
C PHE A 45 2.98 -11.44 -10.27
N ARG A 46 3.42 -10.29 -9.73
CA ARG A 46 2.97 -8.98 -10.24
C ARG A 46 3.59 -8.64 -11.61
N PHE A 47 4.88 -8.93 -11.76
CA PHE A 47 5.66 -8.70 -12.98
C PHE A 47 6.95 -9.52 -12.91
N SER A 48 7.60 -9.67 -14.07
CA SER A 48 8.92 -10.29 -14.19
C SER A 48 9.97 -9.24 -14.54
N ILE A 49 11.18 -9.42 -14.03
CA ILE A 49 12.33 -8.59 -14.39
C ILE A 49 13.17 -9.39 -15.37
N VAL A 50 13.20 -8.97 -16.64
CA VAL A 50 14.02 -9.61 -17.68
C VAL A 50 15.30 -8.81 -17.87
N ASN A 51 16.44 -9.50 -17.92
CA ASN A 51 17.78 -8.93 -18.13
C ASN A 51 18.15 -7.79 -17.17
N GLU A 52 17.62 -7.83 -15.94
CA GLU A 52 17.80 -6.79 -14.90
C GLU A 52 17.37 -5.36 -15.26
N GLU A 53 16.73 -5.16 -16.41
CA GLU A 53 16.52 -3.82 -16.99
C GLU A 53 15.06 -3.51 -17.34
N GLU A 54 14.23 -4.51 -17.65
CA GLU A 54 12.86 -4.29 -18.14
C GLU A 54 11.82 -5.02 -17.28
N LEU A 55 10.76 -4.29 -16.94
CA LEU A 55 9.58 -4.83 -16.28
C LEU A 55 8.62 -5.35 -17.34
N VAL A 56 8.47 -6.66 -17.38
CA VAL A 56 7.58 -7.32 -18.34
C VAL A 56 6.48 -8.08 -17.62
N PRO A 57 5.31 -8.28 -18.25
CA PRO A 57 4.28 -9.13 -17.67
C PRO A 57 4.83 -10.55 -17.43
N PRO A 58 4.32 -11.25 -16.41
CA PRO A 58 4.82 -12.59 -16.09
C PRO A 58 4.55 -13.55 -17.25
N ASN A 59 5.55 -14.37 -17.57
CA ASN A 59 5.45 -15.39 -18.62
C ASN A 59 4.32 -16.37 -18.31
N ALA A 60 3.70 -16.95 -19.36
CA ALA A 60 2.63 -17.94 -19.20
C ALA A 60 3.00 -19.10 -18.25
N LYS A 61 4.27 -19.54 -18.25
CA LYS A 61 4.78 -20.56 -17.33
C LYS A 61 4.67 -20.15 -15.85
N LEU A 62 4.98 -18.90 -15.52
CA LEU A 62 4.86 -18.38 -14.15
C LEU A 62 3.40 -18.24 -13.74
N LYS A 63 2.53 -17.78 -14.67
CA LYS A 63 1.09 -17.72 -14.43
C LYS A 63 0.50 -19.11 -14.13
N ILE A 64 0.85 -20.10 -14.95
CA ILE A 64 0.42 -21.49 -14.75
C ILE A 64 0.94 -22.03 -13.42
N PHE A 65 2.20 -21.75 -13.07
CA PHE A 65 2.77 -22.16 -11.78
C PHE A 65 1.99 -21.58 -10.60
N GLY A 66 1.66 -20.28 -10.62
CA GLY A 66 0.86 -19.65 -9.56
C GLY A 66 -0.54 -20.27 -9.41
N VAL A 67 -1.20 -20.59 -10.53
CA VAL A 67 -2.50 -21.27 -10.52
C VAL A 67 -2.40 -22.69 -9.99
N ILE A 68 -1.41 -23.47 -10.43
CA ILE A 68 -1.18 -24.84 -9.95
C ILE A 68 -0.91 -24.83 -8.44
N LEU A 69 -0.09 -23.90 -7.96
CA LEU A 69 0.20 -23.76 -6.53
C LEU A 69 -1.06 -23.43 -5.73
N SER A 70 -1.93 -22.56 -6.27
CA SER A 70 -3.21 -22.21 -5.62
C SER A 70 -4.16 -23.41 -5.56
N ILE A 71 -4.27 -24.17 -6.65
CA ILE A 71 -5.06 -25.41 -6.69
C ILE A 71 -4.49 -26.45 -5.71
N PHE A 72 -3.16 -26.57 -5.62
CA PHE A 72 -2.52 -27.46 -4.67
C PHE A 72 -2.93 -27.14 -3.23
N PHE A 73 -2.90 -25.88 -2.81
CA PHE A 73 -3.35 -25.49 -1.46
C PHE A 73 -4.84 -25.83 -1.22
N ILE A 74 -5.71 -25.60 -2.21
CA ILE A 74 -7.14 -25.94 -2.11
C ILE A 74 -7.34 -27.46 -1.98
N VAL A 75 -6.66 -28.27 -2.80
CA VAL A 75 -6.78 -29.73 -2.77
C VAL A 75 -6.23 -30.28 -1.46
N MET A 76 -5.07 -29.80 -1.00
CA MET A 76 -4.51 -30.23 0.28
C MET A 76 -5.44 -29.87 1.43
N PHE A 77 -5.99 -28.65 1.46
CA PHE A 77 -7.01 -28.29 2.43
C PHE A 77 -8.21 -29.24 2.38
N ALA A 78 -8.80 -29.48 1.20
CA ALA A 78 -9.97 -30.36 1.06
C ALA A 78 -9.71 -31.82 1.45
N VAL A 79 -8.47 -32.32 1.31
CA VAL A 79 -8.09 -33.69 1.70
C VAL A 79 -7.92 -33.83 3.22
N PHE A 80 -7.46 -32.76 3.90
CA PHE A 80 -7.15 -32.77 5.33
C PHE A 80 -8.22 -32.13 6.20
N VAL A 81 -9.28 -31.55 5.61
CA VAL A 81 -10.48 -31.17 6.35
C VAL A 81 -11.25 -32.44 6.66
N ASP A 82 -11.38 -32.74 7.95
CA ASP A 82 -12.24 -33.82 8.41
C ASP A 82 -13.70 -33.41 8.21
N PHE A 83 -14.45 -34.25 7.48
CA PHE A 83 -15.90 -34.10 7.32
C PHE A 83 -16.59 -35.01 8.35
N PRO A 84 -17.14 -34.46 9.43
CA PRO A 84 -17.76 -35.25 10.49
C PRO A 84 -19.01 -36.03 10.03
N ASP A 85 -19.14 -37.27 10.50
CA ASP A 85 -20.18 -38.24 10.09
C ASP A 85 -21.55 -38.04 10.80
N THR A 86 -21.65 -37.20 11.85
CA THR A 86 -22.84 -37.01 12.71
C THR A 86 -23.43 -35.60 12.64
N GLU A 87 -24.77 -35.45 12.55
CA GLU A 87 -25.46 -34.21 12.09
C GLU A 87 -25.29 -32.92 12.93
N THR A 88 -24.95 -32.94 14.22
CA THR A 88 -24.95 -31.72 15.07
C THR A 88 -23.58 -31.23 15.55
N GLU A 89 -22.69 -32.12 16.01
CA GLU A 89 -21.28 -31.74 16.27
C GLU A 89 -20.57 -31.39 14.94
N SER A 90 -21.04 -31.96 13.82
CA SER A 90 -20.48 -31.70 12.49
C SER A 90 -20.54 -30.26 12.01
N ILE A 91 -21.65 -29.58 12.29
CA ILE A 91 -21.87 -28.23 11.77
C ILE A 91 -20.91 -27.25 12.45
N MET A 92 -20.60 -27.47 13.73
CA MET A 92 -19.71 -26.59 14.49
C MET A 92 -18.26 -26.71 14.02
N GLU A 93 -17.77 -27.93 13.87
CA GLU A 93 -16.41 -28.21 13.37
C GLU A 93 -16.23 -27.65 11.95
N LEU A 94 -17.24 -27.79 11.09
CA LEU A 94 -17.22 -27.22 9.76
C LEU A 94 -17.25 -25.68 9.77
N MET A 95 -17.97 -25.07 10.72
CA MET A 95 -18.04 -23.60 10.85
C MET A 95 -16.69 -22.97 11.22
N ASP A 96 -15.89 -23.64 12.05
CA ASP A 96 -14.56 -23.17 12.43
C ASP A 96 -13.58 -23.16 11.24
N GLU A 97 -13.83 -23.97 10.20
CA GLU A 97 -13.04 -24.01 8.97
C GLU A 97 -13.48 -22.97 7.90
N VAL A 98 -14.63 -22.32 8.07
CA VAL A 98 -15.13 -21.32 7.12
C VAL A 98 -14.15 -20.17 6.89
N PRO A 99 -13.50 -19.57 7.91
CA PRO A 99 -12.52 -18.51 7.67
C PRO A 99 -11.33 -18.97 6.83
N SER A 100 -10.87 -20.21 7.02
CA SER A 100 -9.82 -20.83 6.20
C SER A 100 -10.25 -20.93 4.73
N MET A 101 -11.48 -21.38 4.48
CA MET A 101 -12.07 -21.44 3.12
C MET A 101 -12.14 -20.06 2.45
N VAL A 102 -12.52 -19.02 3.20
CA VAL A 102 -12.60 -17.65 2.68
C VAL A 102 -11.21 -17.12 2.33
N VAL A 103 -10.20 -17.37 3.17
CA VAL A 103 -8.81 -16.94 2.92
C VAL A 103 -8.19 -17.71 1.74
N LEU A 104 -8.46 -19.01 1.61
CA LEU A 104 -8.08 -19.81 0.44
C LEU A 104 -8.70 -19.27 -0.84
N SER A 105 -10.00 -18.95 -0.80
CA SER A 105 -10.71 -18.36 -1.93
C SER A 105 -10.12 -16.99 -2.32
N GLN A 106 -9.80 -16.15 -1.31
CA GLN A 106 -9.10 -14.89 -1.52
C GLN A 106 -7.76 -15.12 -2.22
N TYR A 107 -6.93 -16.05 -1.73
CA TYR A 107 -5.62 -16.32 -2.32
C TYR A 107 -5.73 -16.80 -3.77
N PHE A 108 -6.67 -17.70 -4.06
CA PHE A 108 -6.93 -18.17 -5.42
C PHE A 108 -7.30 -17.02 -6.36
N ILE A 109 -8.22 -16.14 -5.93
CA ILE A 109 -8.61 -14.95 -6.68
C ILE A 109 -7.41 -14.00 -6.86
N ALA A 110 -6.62 -13.76 -5.81
CA ALA A 110 -5.46 -12.88 -5.84
C ALA A 110 -4.38 -13.40 -6.80
N SER A 111 -4.11 -14.71 -6.79
CA SER A 111 -3.15 -15.36 -7.68
C SER A 111 -3.53 -15.21 -9.16
N ILE A 112 -4.80 -15.44 -9.50
CA ILE A 112 -5.32 -15.30 -10.86
C ILE A 112 -5.29 -13.84 -11.30
N THR A 113 -5.87 -12.94 -10.49
CA THR A 113 -6.03 -11.52 -10.85
C THR A 113 -4.70 -10.81 -10.98
N THR A 114 -3.79 -11.03 -10.03
CA THR A 114 -2.46 -10.40 -10.02
C THR A 114 -1.60 -10.89 -11.20
N SER A 115 -1.57 -12.19 -11.43
CA SER A 115 -0.72 -12.79 -12.48
C SER A 115 -1.27 -12.55 -13.89
N SER A 116 -2.59 -12.45 -14.05
CA SER A 116 -3.22 -12.43 -15.38
C SER A 116 -3.68 -11.04 -15.79
N CYS A 117 -4.45 -10.35 -14.93
CA CYS A 117 -5.21 -9.17 -15.32
C CYS A 117 -4.49 -7.86 -14.96
N LEU A 118 -3.81 -7.84 -13.80
CA LEU A 118 -3.34 -6.58 -13.20
C LEU A 118 -1.83 -6.33 -13.36
N SER A 119 -1.11 -7.22 -14.05
CA SER A 119 0.33 -7.07 -14.27
C SER A 119 0.73 -5.79 -15.01
N ALA A 120 -0.05 -5.38 -16.03
CA ALA A 120 0.20 -4.14 -16.76
C ALA A 120 0.04 -2.88 -15.88
N ILE A 121 -0.96 -2.87 -14.99
CA ILE A 121 -1.19 -1.80 -14.03
C ILE A 121 -0.02 -1.74 -13.03
N ALA A 122 0.42 -2.89 -12.53
CA ALA A 122 1.58 -2.97 -11.64
C ALA A 122 2.84 -2.38 -12.28
N ILE A 123 3.16 -2.74 -13.52
CA ILE A 123 4.32 -2.20 -14.25
C ILE A 123 4.21 -0.67 -14.37
N ARG A 124 3.04 -0.18 -14.82
CA ARG A 124 2.78 1.26 -14.99
C ARG A 124 2.96 2.05 -13.69
N ILE A 125 2.61 1.48 -12.52
CA ILE A 125 2.85 2.12 -11.22
C ILE A 125 4.34 2.37 -11.00
N PHE A 126 5.19 1.38 -11.25
CA PHE A 126 6.65 1.51 -11.03
C PHE A 126 7.30 2.45 -12.05
N GLU A 127 6.87 2.43 -13.31
CA GLU A 127 7.31 3.39 -14.33
C GLU A 127 6.94 4.82 -13.94
N THR A 128 5.68 5.03 -13.56
CA THR A 128 5.19 6.36 -13.15
C THR A 128 5.89 6.86 -11.88
N PHE A 129 6.26 5.97 -10.95
CA PHE A 129 7.11 6.33 -9.81
C PHE A 129 8.52 6.75 -10.24
N ALA A 130 9.12 6.06 -11.22
CA ALA A 130 10.45 6.40 -11.72
C ALA A 130 10.47 7.77 -12.41
N ASP A 131 9.41 8.07 -13.17
CA ASP A 131 9.20 9.36 -13.80
C ASP A 131 9.04 10.46 -12.73
N LEU A 132 8.18 10.24 -11.72
CA LEU A 132 8.00 11.16 -10.61
C LEU A 132 9.30 11.41 -9.82
N ASP A 133 10.08 10.37 -9.56
CA ASP A 133 11.38 10.49 -8.88
C ASP A 133 12.39 11.31 -9.69
N SER A 134 12.27 11.26 -11.02
CA SER A 134 13.08 12.09 -11.91
C SER A 134 12.65 13.55 -11.85
N MET A 135 11.34 13.84 -11.82
CA MET A 135 10.80 15.19 -11.68
C MET A 135 11.16 15.81 -10.33
N LEU A 136 11.11 15.02 -9.25
CA LEU A 136 11.46 15.44 -7.89
C LEU A 136 12.97 15.47 -7.62
N LEU A 137 13.81 15.09 -8.60
CA LEU A 137 15.27 15.00 -8.47
C LEU A 137 15.74 14.11 -7.30
N ILE A 138 14.90 13.20 -6.82
CA ILE A 138 15.17 12.30 -5.67
C ILE A 138 16.34 11.36 -5.96
N THR A 139 16.52 11.04 -7.24
CA THR A 139 17.56 10.14 -7.75
C THR A 139 18.99 10.57 -7.39
N THR A 140 19.19 11.85 -7.04
CA THR A 140 20.46 12.41 -6.55
C THR A 140 20.81 11.99 -5.12
N THR A 141 19.80 11.65 -4.31
CA THR A 141 19.98 11.22 -2.91
C THR A 141 19.92 9.71 -2.78
N GLN A 142 21.07 9.05 -2.88
CA GLN A 142 21.19 7.59 -2.80
C GLN A 142 20.65 7.00 -1.48
N ASP A 143 20.67 7.79 -0.40
CA ASP A 143 20.15 7.40 0.92
C ASP A 143 18.63 7.18 0.94
N PHE A 144 17.87 7.81 0.03
CA PHE A 144 16.42 7.71 0.02
C PHE A 144 15.94 6.27 -0.20
N TYR A 145 16.45 5.60 -1.24
CA TYR A 145 16.06 4.23 -1.58
C TYR A 145 16.55 3.22 -0.55
N ASN A 146 17.77 3.39 -0.02
CA ASN A 146 18.31 2.54 1.02
C ASN A 146 17.49 2.63 2.31
N LYS A 147 17.12 3.84 2.73
CA LYS A 147 16.24 4.07 3.88
C LYS A 147 14.87 3.45 3.67
N SER A 148 14.29 3.61 2.48
CA SER A 148 13.00 3.00 2.15
C SER A 148 13.05 1.47 2.19
N ARG A 149 14.11 0.86 1.61
CA ARG A 149 14.32 -0.59 1.64
C ARG A 149 14.53 -1.11 3.06
N TYR A 150 15.34 -0.42 3.86
CA TYR A 150 15.55 -0.77 5.27
C TYR A 150 14.24 -0.79 6.06
N GLN A 151 13.36 0.20 5.84
CA GLN A 151 12.02 0.20 6.43
C GLN A 151 11.18 -0.98 5.95
N THR A 152 11.19 -1.30 4.64
CA THR A 152 10.49 -2.48 4.11
C THR A 152 10.97 -3.76 4.78
N ASN A 153 12.29 -3.96 4.89
CA ASN A 153 12.87 -5.12 5.56
C ASN A 153 12.46 -5.18 7.04
N LYS A 154 12.50 -4.05 7.75
CA LYS A 154 12.07 -3.98 9.14
C LYS A 154 10.62 -4.44 9.31
N TYR A 155 9.70 -3.97 8.47
CA TYR A 155 8.30 -4.39 8.52
C TYR A 155 8.12 -5.87 8.17
N LEU A 156 8.85 -6.39 7.19
CA LEU A 156 8.83 -7.81 6.84
C LEU A 156 9.32 -8.70 7.97
N ILE A 157 10.39 -8.30 8.67
CA ILE A 157 10.90 -9.02 9.84
C ILE A 157 9.85 -9.02 10.96
N ILE A 158 9.26 -7.86 11.26
CA ILE A 158 8.19 -7.75 12.28
C ILE A 158 7.01 -8.66 11.91
N LEU A 159 6.59 -8.64 10.64
CA LEU A 159 5.49 -9.48 10.15
C LEU A 159 5.82 -10.97 10.29
N GLY A 160 7.00 -11.39 9.85
CA GLY A 160 7.44 -12.78 9.92
C GLY A 160 7.54 -13.29 11.36
N VAL A 161 8.17 -12.52 12.24
CA VAL A 161 8.28 -12.86 13.67
C VAL A 161 6.91 -12.93 14.32
N SER A 162 6.04 -11.94 14.09
CA SER A 162 4.68 -11.95 14.63
C SER A 162 3.88 -13.16 14.15
N HIS A 163 4.00 -13.53 12.87
CA HIS A 163 3.29 -14.68 12.33
C HIS A 163 3.82 -16.00 12.92
N ILE A 164 5.14 -16.18 13.00
CA ILE A 164 5.75 -17.37 13.60
C ILE A 164 5.32 -17.54 15.06
N ILE A 165 5.29 -16.44 15.84
CA ILE A 165 4.82 -16.47 17.23
C ILE A 165 3.35 -16.91 17.29
N SER A 166 2.47 -16.28 16.50
CA SER A 166 1.05 -16.67 16.46
C SER A 166 0.86 -18.13 16.06
N SER A 167 1.56 -18.61 15.03
CA SER A 167 1.49 -20.00 14.58
C SER A 167 2.04 -20.99 15.59
N THR A 168 3.11 -20.64 16.31
CA THR A 168 3.66 -21.52 17.34
C THR A 168 2.72 -21.62 18.53
N LEU A 169 2.08 -20.53 18.93
CA LEU A 169 1.08 -20.53 20.00
C LEU A 169 -0.16 -21.35 19.62
N ASP A 170 -0.60 -21.24 18.36
CA ASP A 170 -1.68 -22.05 17.79
C ASP A 170 -1.36 -23.55 17.91
N LEU A 171 -0.19 -23.97 17.42
CA LEU A 171 0.28 -25.36 17.46
C LEU A 171 0.51 -25.92 18.87
N LEU A 172 0.84 -25.07 19.85
CA LEU A 172 1.05 -25.47 21.25
C LEU A 172 -0.26 -25.62 22.02
N THR A 173 -1.35 -25.08 21.49
CA THR A 173 -2.65 -25.02 22.18
C THR A 173 -3.52 -26.23 21.85
N ASP A 174 -3.38 -26.79 20.65
CA ASP A 174 -4.13 -27.97 20.23
C ASP A 174 -3.48 -29.26 20.75
N ASP A 175 -4.29 -30.16 21.32
CA ASP A 175 -3.83 -31.47 21.79
C ASP A 175 -3.48 -32.42 20.62
N GLU A 176 -4.05 -32.17 19.44
CA GLU A 176 -3.82 -32.95 18.22
C GLU A 176 -3.35 -32.06 17.06
N ILE A 177 -2.37 -32.55 16.30
CA ILE A 177 -1.84 -31.83 15.14
C ILE A 177 -2.82 -32.01 13.97
N VAL A 178 -3.67 -31.01 13.76
CA VAL A 178 -4.55 -30.95 12.59
C VAL A 178 -3.76 -30.46 11.38
N TRP A 179 -3.48 -31.36 10.44
CA TRP A 179 -2.70 -31.06 9.22
C TRP A 179 -3.30 -29.93 8.38
N CYS A 180 -4.63 -29.78 8.39
CA CYS A 180 -5.33 -28.70 7.72
C CYS A 180 -4.76 -27.32 8.11
N LYS A 181 -4.59 -27.04 9.40
CA LYS A 181 -4.09 -25.76 9.91
C LYS A 181 -2.69 -25.45 9.36
N PHE A 182 -1.83 -26.46 9.25
CA PHE A 182 -0.48 -26.30 8.71
C PHE A 182 -0.47 -25.81 7.25
N PHE A 183 -1.42 -26.29 6.42
CA PHE A 183 -1.53 -25.85 5.02
C PHE A 183 -2.11 -24.45 4.86
N VAL A 184 -2.95 -24.00 5.79
CA VAL A 184 -3.57 -22.67 5.75
C VAL A 184 -2.64 -21.58 6.29
N LEU A 185 -1.74 -21.91 7.22
CA LEU A 185 -0.79 -20.97 7.83
C LEU A 185 -0.02 -20.08 6.80
N PRO A 186 0.62 -20.65 5.76
CA PRO A 186 1.30 -19.84 4.74
C PRO A 186 0.37 -18.86 4.01
N ILE A 187 -0.91 -19.18 3.90
CA ILE A 187 -1.91 -18.37 3.20
C ILE A 187 -2.30 -17.15 4.05
N TYR A 188 -2.46 -17.35 5.37
CA TYR A 188 -2.61 -16.22 6.30
C TYR A 188 -1.39 -15.30 6.31
N PHE A 189 -0.18 -15.85 6.22
CA PHE A 189 1.03 -15.02 6.06
C PHE A 189 0.97 -14.18 4.79
N LEU A 190 0.57 -14.81 3.68
CA LEU A 190 0.50 -14.16 2.39
C LEU A 190 -0.53 -13.03 2.36
N GLN A 191 -1.72 -13.23 2.93
CA GLN A 191 -2.73 -12.19 3.09
C GLN A 191 -2.17 -10.95 3.81
N LYS A 192 -1.39 -11.15 4.89
CA LYS A 192 -0.76 -10.04 5.62
C LYS A 192 0.38 -9.39 4.81
N LEU A 193 1.16 -10.18 4.07
CA LEU A 193 2.19 -9.68 3.16
C LEU A 193 1.58 -8.78 2.08
N GLU A 194 0.44 -9.18 1.55
CA GLU A 194 -0.37 -8.47 0.58
C GLU A 194 -0.81 -7.08 1.08
N VAL A 195 -1.34 -7.02 2.33
CA VAL A 195 -1.68 -5.76 3.00
C VAL A 195 -0.43 -4.88 3.23
N LEU A 196 0.71 -5.50 3.58
CA LEU A 196 1.96 -4.79 3.76
C LEU A 196 2.46 -4.17 2.44
N THR A 197 2.40 -4.92 1.33
CA THR A 197 2.77 -4.42 -0.01
C THR A 197 1.91 -3.22 -0.39
N PHE A 198 0.59 -3.30 -0.18
CA PHE A 198 -0.32 -2.18 -0.38
C PHE A 198 0.08 -0.97 0.46
N CYS A 199 0.22 -1.14 1.78
CA CYS A 199 0.59 -0.06 2.70
C CYS A 199 1.92 0.59 2.30
N LYS A 200 2.89 -0.21 1.83
CA LYS A 200 4.19 0.29 1.42
C LYS A 200 4.10 1.19 0.19
N LEU A 201 3.26 0.86 -0.79
CA LEU A 201 3.03 1.70 -1.97
C LEU A 201 2.36 3.03 -1.60
N ILE A 202 1.40 3.01 -0.68
CA ILE A 202 0.79 4.24 -0.15
C ILE A 202 1.82 5.11 0.60
N VAL A 203 2.66 4.51 1.44
CA VAL A 203 3.76 5.22 2.12
C VAL A 203 4.74 5.82 1.10
N MET A 204 5.00 5.14 -0.02
CA MET A 204 5.84 5.67 -1.10
C MET A 204 5.24 6.92 -1.76
N ILE A 205 3.93 6.98 -1.96
CA ILE A 205 3.25 8.22 -2.36
C ILE A 205 3.41 9.28 -1.28
N GLN A 206 3.11 8.93 -0.03
CA GLN A 206 3.16 9.86 1.10
C GLN A 206 4.54 10.55 1.22
N CYS A 207 5.63 9.79 1.10
CA CYS A 207 6.99 10.34 1.16
C CYS A 207 7.26 11.35 0.04
N ARG A 208 6.78 11.10 -1.18
CA ARG A 208 6.95 12.01 -2.33
C ARG A 208 6.10 13.26 -2.20
N LEU A 209 4.87 13.12 -1.70
CA LEU A 209 4.01 14.24 -1.39
C LEU A 209 4.59 15.12 -0.27
N GLN A 210 5.25 14.53 0.72
CA GLN A 210 5.99 15.28 1.74
C GLN A 210 7.15 16.10 1.16
N ILE A 211 7.80 15.61 0.10
CA ILE A 211 8.84 16.37 -0.62
C ILE A 211 8.23 17.58 -1.33
N ILE A 212 7.09 17.41 -2.01
CA ILE A 212 6.32 18.54 -2.58
C ILE A 212 5.97 19.56 -1.50
N ASN A 213 5.48 19.09 -0.35
CA ASN A 213 5.16 19.97 0.78
C ASN A 213 6.39 20.72 1.29
N LYS A 214 7.56 20.06 1.36
CA LYS A 214 8.81 20.71 1.74
C LYS A 214 9.21 21.80 0.74
N TYR A 215 9.05 21.58 -0.56
CA TYR A 215 9.28 22.62 -1.56
C TYR A 215 8.34 23.80 -1.42
N LEU A 216 7.05 23.56 -1.17
CA LEU A 216 6.07 24.62 -0.92
C LEU A 216 6.37 25.41 0.36
N THR A 217 6.74 24.73 1.46
CA THR A 217 7.10 25.38 2.72
C THR A 217 8.33 26.27 2.54
N ASN A 218 9.41 25.74 1.95
CA ASN A 218 10.61 26.53 1.68
C ASN A 218 10.31 27.75 0.81
N PHE A 219 9.47 27.59 -0.22
CA PHE A 219 9.02 28.71 -1.06
C PHE A 219 8.31 29.79 -0.25
N ILE A 220 7.40 29.43 0.65
CA ILE A 220 6.67 30.38 1.50
C ILE A 220 7.63 31.09 2.47
N GLU A 221 8.54 30.36 3.10
CA GLU A 221 9.51 30.93 4.05
C GLU A 221 10.50 31.90 3.38
N GLU A 222 10.97 31.60 2.18
CA GLU A 222 11.83 32.52 1.42
C GLU A 222 11.11 33.83 1.09
N GLN A 223 9.82 33.77 0.81
CA GLN A 223 9.00 34.98 0.58
C GLN A 223 8.87 35.83 1.83
N GLU A 224 8.58 35.21 2.97
CA GLU A 224 8.44 35.92 4.25
C GLU A 224 9.76 36.60 4.66
N LYS A 225 10.90 35.91 4.47
CA LYS A 225 12.24 36.48 4.71
C LYS A 225 12.55 37.66 3.79
N ASN A 226 12.22 37.55 2.50
CA ASN A 226 12.45 38.64 1.55
C ASN A 226 11.59 39.87 1.89
N LYS A 227 10.35 39.70 2.36
CA LYS A 227 9.54 40.82 2.86
C LYS A 227 10.20 41.52 4.04
N ALA A 228 10.67 40.77 5.04
CA ALA A 228 11.34 41.33 6.21
C ALA A 228 12.58 42.16 5.84
N LEU A 229 13.35 41.71 4.83
CA LEU A 229 14.52 42.43 4.31
C LEU A 229 14.16 43.69 3.53
N VAL A 230 13.05 43.71 2.78
CA VAL A 230 12.59 44.94 2.08
C VAL A 230 12.19 46.04 3.07
N PHE A 231 11.76 45.68 4.29
CA PHE A 231 11.46 46.65 5.35
C PHE A 231 12.68 47.08 6.18
N THR A 232 13.82 46.40 6.05
CA THR A 232 15.08 46.78 6.72
C THR A 232 16.12 47.15 5.65
N LEU A 233 16.30 48.44 5.40
CA LEU A 233 17.37 49.00 4.55
C LEU A 233 18.75 48.60 5.11
N ALA A 234 19.19 47.38 4.85
CA ALA A 234 20.55 46.93 5.09
C ALA A 234 21.16 46.58 3.74
N GLU A 235 22.12 47.40 3.30
CA GLU A 235 22.94 47.15 2.12
C GLU A 235 23.69 45.81 2.29
N SER A 236 23.11 44.74 1.74
CA SER A 236 23.75 43.43 1.68
C SER A 236 24.22 43.19 0.25
N ASN A 237 25.54 43.25 0.06
CA ASN A 237 26.21 42.89 -1.18
C ASN A 237 25.80 41.47 -1.62
N PRO A 238 25.22 41.28 -2.81
CA PRO A 238 24.79 39.97 -3.26
C PRO A 238 26.01 39.13 -3.64
N LYS A 239 26.51 38.32 -2.70
CA LYS A 239 27.35 37.17 -3.04
C LYS A 239 26.49 36.21 -3.85
N LYS A 240 26.61 36.29 -5.19
CA LYS A 240 26.19 35.25 -6.13
C LYS A 240 26.96 33.97 -5.77
N THR A 241 26.41 33.20 -4.85
CA THR A 241 26.68 31.77 -4.80
C THR A 241 25.87 31.18 -5.95
N ASP A 242 26.52 30.42 -6.82
CA ASP A 242 25.91 29.58 -7.85
C ASP A 242 25.01 28.52 -7.19
N LYS A 243 23.91 28.97 -6.58
CA LYS A 243 22.85 28.10 -6.11
C LYS A 243 22.12 27.66 -7.36
N PHE A 244 22.49 26.47 -7.82
CA PHE A 244 21.66 25.58 -8.64
C PHE A 244 20.20 25.98 -8.49
N ASN A 245 19.56 26.25 -9.62
CA ASN A 245 18.20 26.77 -9.77
C ASN A 245 17.20 25.89 -9.00
N TRP A 246 17.13 26.10 -7.69
CA TRP A 246 16.42 25.22 -6.77
C TRP A 246 14.92 25.43 -6.96
N ILE A 247 14.17 24.35 -6.89
CA ILE A 247 12.71 24.38 -6.76
C ILE A 247 12.42 25.10 -5.43
N GLY A 248 12.07 26.39 -5.47
CA GLY A 248 11.88 27.21 -4.26
C GLY A 248 12.11 28.73 -4.39
N CYS A 249 12.99 29.21 -5.27
CA CYS A 249 13.25 30.67 -5.36
C CYS A 249 12.26 31.39 -6.30
N PRO A 250 11.74 32.57 -5.93
CA PRO A 250 10.81 33.34 -6.74
C PRO A 250 11.46 34.09 -7.91
N SER A 251 10.79 34.05 -9.07
CA SER A 251 11.15 34.83 -10.26
C SER A 251 9.86 35.13 -11.06
N PRO A 252 9.79 36.25 -11.79
CA PRO A 252 8.62 36.59 -12.62
C PRO A 252 8.39 35.64 -13.81
N ASN A 253 9.40 34.84 -14.22
CA ASN A 253 9.29 33.85 -15.30
C ASN A 253 9.07 32.40 -14.80
N ASN A 254 8.70 32.24 -13.53
CA ASN A 254 8.87 30.99 -12.81
C ASN A 254 7.65 30.05 -12.97
N MET A 255 7.77 29.05 -13.83
CA MET A 255 6.78 27.98 -14.04
C MET A 255 6.71 26.97 -12.87
N LYS A 256 7.42 27.20 -11.76
CA LYS A 256 7.69 26.21 -10.70
C LYS A 256 6.47 25.75 -9.89
N ILE A 257 5.43 26.59 -9.68
CA ILE A 257 4.17 26.12 -9.07
C ILE A 257 3.44 25.14 -9.99
N ARG A 258 3.45 25.43 -11.29
CA ARG A 258 2.88 24.54 -12.30
C ARG A 258 3.62 23.20 -12.32
N ASP A 259 4.94 23.20 -12.20
CA ASP A 259 5.72 21.97 -12.15
C ASP A 259 5.37 21.13 -10.90
N LEU A 260 5.21 21.77 -9.72
CA LEU A 260 4.73 21.08 -8.51
C LEU A 260 3.30 20.53 -8.67
N ALA A 261 2.43 21.27 -9.38
CA ALA A 261 1.09 20.79 -9.71
C ALA A 261 1.14 19.57 -10.63
N THR A 262 2.00 19.58 -11.66
CA THR A 262 2.22 18.41 -12.52
C THR A 262 2.73 17.20 -11.73
N MET A 263 3.68 17.39 -10.81
CA MET A 263 4.14 16.30 -9.94
C MET A 263 3.02 15.76 -9.04
N TYR A 264 2.13 16.62 -8.55
CA TYR A 264 0.97 16.22 -7.77
C TYR A 264 -0.07 15.47 -8.63
N ASP A 265 -0.28 15.87 -9.89
CA ASP A 265 -1.14 15.14 -10.83
C ASP A 265 -0.63 13.71 -11.09
N VAL A 266 0.69 13.58 -11.26
CA VAL A 266 1.35 12.26 -11.37
C VAL A 266 1.14 11.44 -10.09
N ILE A 267 1.22 12.05 -8.89
CA ILE A 267 0.87 11.39 -7.62
C ILE A 267 -0.59 10.91 -7.61
N GLY A 268 -1.53 11.74 -8.08
CA GLY A 268 -2.95 11.38 -8.22
C GLY A 268 -3.14 10.16 -9.11
N THR A 269 -2.47 10.15 -10.26
CA THR A 269 -2.46 9.03 -11.21
C THR A 269 -1.93 7.75 -10.56
N ILE A 270 -0.79 7.80 -9.86
CA ILE A 270 -0.23 6.63 -9.16
C ILE A 270 -1.21 6.12 -8.10
N CYS A 271 -1.84 7.03 -7.35
CA CYS A 271 -2.83 6.68 -6.32
C CYS A 271 -4.04 5.96 -6.93
N SER A 272 -4.54 6.44 -8.06
CA SER A 272 -5.62 5.77 -8.81
C SER A 272 -5.21 4.37 -9.27
N LEU A 273 -4.02 4.22 -9.85
CA LEU A 273 -3.53 2.92 -10.31
C LEU A 273 -3.35 1.92 -9.14
N ILE A 274 -2.87 2.39 -7.99
CA ILE A 274 -2.79 1.56 -6.78
C ILE A 274 -4.18 1.15 -6.30
N ASN A 275 -5.14 2.07 -6.32
CA ASN A 275 -6.52 1.75 -5.98
C ASN A 275 -7.07 0.65 -6.89
N ASP A 276 -6.89 0.77 -8.20
CA ASP A 276 -7.33 -0.22 -9.19
C ASP A 276 -6.64 -1.58 -9.00
N LEU A 277 -5.34 -1.58 -8.70
CA LEU A 277 -4.55 -2.79 -8.48
C LEU A 277 -4.99 -3.56 -7.22
N PHE A 278 -5.34 -2.86 -6.14
CA PHE A 278 -5.63 -3.48 -4.84
C PHE A 278 -7.12 -3.52 -4.49
N ASN A 279 -8.01 -3.02 -5.35
CA ASN A 279 -9.45 -2.89 -5.06
C ASN A 279 -10.08 -4.21 -4.59
N ILE A 280 -9.97 -5.27 -5.41
CA ILE A 280 -10.47 -6.62 -5.10
C ILE A 280 -9.81 -7.17 -3.84
N GLN A 281 -8.50 -6.97 -3.70
CA GLN A 281 -7.71 -7.54 -2.61
C GLN A 281 -8.09 -6.92 -1.25
N ILE A 282 -8.27 -5.60 -1.19
CA ILE A 282 -8.75 -4.89 0.00
C ILE A 282 -10.16 -5.36 0.35
N PHE A 283 -11.04 -5.46 -0.65
CA PHE A 283 -12.41 -5.95 -0.43
C PHE A 283 -12.42 -7.36 0.17
N MET A 284 -11.69 -8.30 -0.43
CA MET A 284 -11.62 -9.68 0.06
C MET A 284 -11.00 -9.76 1.45
N THR A 285 -9.99 -8.92 1.75
CA THR A 285 -9.40 -8.83 3.09
C THR A 285 -10.43 -8.37 4.13
N LEU A 286 -11.26 -7.37 3.80
CA LEU A 286 -12.33 -6.89 4.70
C LEU A 286 -13.41 -7.96 4.92
N VAL A 287 -13.82 -8.65 3.85
CA VAL A 287 -14.79 -9.76 3.93
C VAL A 287 -14.23 -10.89 4.79
N SER A 288 -12.99 -11.32 4.53
CA SER A 288 -12.30 -12.35 5.31
C SER A 288 -12.18 -11.97 6.79
N THR A 289 -11.78 -10.74 7.09
CA THR A 289 -11.68 -10.21 8.46
C THR A 289 -13.04 -10.22 9.15
N PHE A 290 -14.10 -9.80 8.43
CA PHE A 290 -15.46 -9.79 8.97
C PHE A 290 -15.95 -11.20 9.29
N THR A 291 -15.82 -12.13 8.33
CA THR A 291 -16.20 -13.53 8.52
C THR A 291 -15.44 -14.15 9.69
N TYR A 292 -14.12 -13.92 9.77
CA TYR A 292 -13.31 -14.43 10.87
C TYR A 292 -13.82 -13.95 12.24
N ILE A 293 -14.15 -12.66 12.38
CA ILE A 293 -14.63 -12.13 13.65
C ILE A 293 -15.99 -12.72 14.05
N VAL A 294 -16.91 -12.86 13.10
CA VAL A 294 -18.23 -13.46 13.37
C VAL A 294 -18.07 -14.90 13.85
N ILE A 295 -17.25 -15.70 13.16
CA ILE A 295 -16.94 -17.07 13.56
C ILE A 295 -16.24 -17.08 14.91
N ALA A 296 -15.20 -16.26 15.13
CA ALA A 296 -14.47 -16.20 16.39
C ALA A 296 -15.37 -15.86 17.61
N ILE A 297 -16.33 -14.94 17.45
CA ILE A 297 -17.32 -14.62 18.49
C ILE A 297 -18.19 -15.84 18.78
N TRP A 298 -18.68 -16.50 17.74
CA TRP A 298 -19.50 -17.70 17.85
C TRP A 298 -18.75 -18.84 18.54
N SER A 299 -17.55 -19.19 18.07
CA SER A 299 -16.71 -20.25 18.66
C SER A 299 -16.36 -19.92 20.11
N THR A 300 -16.05 -18.66 20.43
CA THR A 300 -15.79 -18.23 21.82
C THR A 300 -16.99 -18.48 22.74
N LEU A 301 -18.20 -18.15 22.30
CA LEU A 301 -19.43 -18.38 23.09
C LEU A 301 -19.72 -19.87 23.26
N TYR A 302 -19.49 -20.67 22.22
CA TYR A 302 -19.64 -22.11 22.28
C TYR A 302 -18.65 -22.75 23.26
N PHE A 303 -17.35 -22.43 23.14
CA PHE A 303 -16.31 -22.95 24.05
C PHE A 303 -16.54 -22.54 25.50
N TYR A 304 -17.07 -21.33 25.74
CA TYR A 304 -17.42 -20.89 27.09
C TYR A 304 -18.53 -21.73 27.73
N ARG A 305 -19.44 -22.30 26.93
CA ARG A 305 -20.53 -23.17 27.40
C ARG A 305 -20.13 -24.65 27.47
N ALA A 306 -19.09 -25.05 26.76
CA ALA A 306 -18.64 -26.44 26.73
C ALA A 306 -18.06 -26.87 28.10
N PRO A 307 -18.33 -28.10 28.55
CA PRO A 307 -17.84 -28.60 29.85
C PRO A 307 -16.32 -28.78 29.90
N ASN A 308 -15.65 -28.91 28.75
CA ASN A 308 -14.21 -29.11 28.62
C ASN A 308 -13.46 -27.81 28.26
N PHE A 309 -13.76 -26.73 28.98
CA PHE A 309 -13.17 -25.42 28.72
C PHE A 309 -11.65 -25.42 28.91
N THR A 310 -10.89 -25.17 27.84
CA THR A 310 -9.45 -24.95 27.88
C THR A 310 -9.13 -23.46 27.66
N PHE A 311 -8.45 -22.84 28.64
CA PHE A 311 -8.06 -21.43 28.56
C PHE A 311 -7.09 -21.15 27.38
N GLY A 312 -6.36 -22.18 26.93
CA GLY A 312 -5.45 -22.11 25.78
C GLY A 312 -6.18 -21.72 24.51
N THR A 313 -7.22 -22.47 24.11
CA THR A 313 -7.95 -22.27 22.86
C THR A 313 -8.56 -20.86 22.77
N LEU A 314 -9.12 -20.38 23.89
CA LEU A 314 -9.63 -19.01 23.99
C LEU A 314 -8.52 -17.97 23.76
N THR A 315 -7.36 -18.15 24.38
CA THR A 315 -6.21 -17.23 24.24
C THR A 315 -5.76 -17.16 22.78
N THR A 316 -5.72 -18.30 22.10
CA THR A 316 -5.34 -18.41 20.69
C THR A 316 -6.33 -17.70 19.77
N ILE A 317 -7.64 -17.90 19.96
CA ILE A 317 -8.69 -17.18 19.21
C ILE A 317 -8.54 -15.67 19.40
N ILE A 318 -8.30 -15.20 20.63
CA ILE A 318 -8.10 -13.78 20.92
C ILE A 318 -6.87 -13.23 20.19
N ILE A 319 -5.74 -13.94 20.21
CA ILE A 319 -4.50 -13.51 19.54
C ILE A 319 -4.70 -13.39 18.03
N TRP A 320 -5.35 -14.37 17.40
CA TRP A 320 -5.65 -14.32 15.98
C TRP A 320 -6.61 -13.19 15.63
N CYS A 321 -7.68 -13.02 16.41
CA CYS A 321 -8.64 -11.93 16.24
C CYS A 321 -7.95 -10.55 16.30
N ILE A 322 -7.10 -10.32 17.32
CA ILE A 322 -6.30 -9.09 17.44
C ILE A 322 -5.42 -8.89 16.20
N THR A 323 -4.76 -9.95 15.73
CA THR A 323 -3.83 -9.86 14.60
C THR A 323 -4.55 -9.54 13.29
N ILE A 324 -5.74 -10.08 13.09
CA ILE A 324 -6.59 -9.83 11.92
C ILE A 324 -7.14 -8.40 11.96
N ILE A 325 -7.66 -7.95 13.11
CA ILE A 325 -8.12 -6.57 13.31
C ILE A 325 -6.96 -5.58 13.07
N LEU A 326 -5.76 -5.88 13.60
CA LEU A 326 -4.59 -5.03 13.45
C LEU A 326 -4.23 -4.80 11.97
N SER A 327 -4.43 -5.80 11.11
CA SER A 327 -4.16 -5.68 9.67
C SER A 327 -5.06 -4.62 9.01
N VAL A 328 -6.35 -4.61 9.34
CA VAL A 328 -7.31 -3.59 8.88
C VAL A 328 -6.97 -2.22 9.48
N VAL A 329 -6.62 -2.16 10.76
CA VAL A 329 -6.23 -0.91 11.45
C VAL A 329 -5.00 -0.28 10.79
N VAL A 330 -3.96 -1.07 10.50
CA VAL A 330 -2.74 -0.58 9.83
C VAL A 330 -3.07 -0.02 8.46
N MET A 331 -3.89 -0.73 7.68
CA MET A 331 -4.33 -0.30 6.35
C MET A 331 -5.07 1.04 6.41
N SER A 332 -6.11 1.15 7.25
CA SER A 332 -6.88 2.38 7.46
C SER A 332 -6.01 3.54 7.94
N PHE A 333 -5.08 3.28 8.86
CA PHE A 333 -4.19 4.30 9.42
C PHE A 333 -3.22 4.86 8.36
N VAL A 334 -2.64 4.00 7.53
CA VAL A 334 -1.74 4.42 6.45
C VAL A 334 -2.49 5.29 5.43
N CYS A 335 -3.71 4.92 5.06
CA CYS A 335 -4.55 5.72 4.17
C CYS A 335 -4.96 7.08 4.78
N GLU A 336 -5.33 7.11 6.06
CA GLU A 336 -5.62 8.37 6.77
C GLU A 336 -4.41 9.31 6.78
N ARG A 337 -3.21 8.75 6.99
CA ARG A 337 -1.98 9.54 6.94
C ARG A 337 -1.72 10.15 5.57
N LEU A 338 -2.05 9.46 4.48
CA LEU A 338 -1.97 10.02 3.13
C LEU A 338 -2.89 11.25 3.00
N VAL A 339 -4.15 11.11 3.44
CA VAL A 339 -5.13 12.21 3.42
C VAL A 339 -4.66 13.40 4.27
N SER A 340 -4.10 13.13 5.45
CA SER A 340 -3.51 14.15 6.32
C SER A 340 -2.37 14.92 5.63
N VAL A 341 -1.44 14.22 4.97
CA VAL A 341 -0.34 14.87 4.24
C VAL A 341 -0.86 15.69 3.05
N ARG A 342 -1.91 15.23 2.36
CA ARG A 342 -2.58 15.99 1.30
C ARG A 342 -3.27 17.24 1.83
N ASN A 343 -3.90 17.17 3.00
CA ASN A 343 -4.51 18.34 3.63
C ASN A 343 -3.46 19.40 3.99
N ASN A 344 -2.26 18.99 4.38
CA ASN A 344 -1.13 19.93 4.53
C ASN A 344 -0.76 20.58 3.19
N THR A 345 -0.73 19.84 2.09
CA THR A 345 -0.53 20.41 0.73
C THR A 345 -1.60 21.46 0.43
N LYS A 346 -2.88 21.15 0.70
CA LYS A 346 -4.00 22.08 0.53
C LYS A 346 -3.78 23.38 1.32
N ILE A 347 -3.38 23.28 2.58
CA ILE A 347 -3.11 24.44 3.44
C ILE A 347 -1.94 25.27 2.88
N LEU A 348 -0.85 24.63 2.46
CA LEU A 348 0.33 25.32 1.91
C LEU A 348 0.00 26.05 0.61
N VAL A 349 -0.72 25.42 -0.31
CA VAL A 349 -1.16 26.07 -1.56
C VAL A 349 -2.11 27.23 -1.25
N ASN A 350 -3.02 27.09 -0.29
CA ASN A 350 -3.89 28.20 0.14
C ASN A 350 -3.09 29.41 0.64
N LYS A 351 -2.02 29.18 1.43
CA LYS A 351 -1.13 30.26 1.87
C LYS A 351 -0.48 30.99 0.71
N VAL A 352 -0.09 30.27 -0.35
CA VAL A 352 0.45 30.88 -1.58
C VAL A 352 -0.61 31.71 -2.30
N ILE A 353 -1.86 31.23 -2.40
CA ILE A 353 -2.97 31.98 -3.03
C ILE A 353 -3.26 33.29 -2.27
N MET A 354 -3.27 33.22 -0.93
CA MET A 354 -3.59 34.36 -0.06
C MET A 354 -2.46 35.38 0.08
N ASN A 355 -1.27 35.09 -0.45
CA ASN A 355 -0.15 36.02 -0.41
C ASN A 355 -0.27 37.05 -1.55
N TYR A 356 -0.89 38.20 -1.25
CA TYR A 356 -1.17 39.28 -2.22
C TYR A 356 0.09 39.94 -2.80
N ASP A 357 1.23 39.80 -2.14
CA ASP A 357 2.51 40.33 -2.60
C ASP A 357 3.11 39.50 -3.75
N LEU A 358 2.56 38.31 -4.01
CA LEU A 358 2.96 37.50 -5.16
C LEU A 358 2.36 38.03 -6.48
N PRO A 359 3.09 37.90 -7.60
CA PRO A 359 2.58 38.23 -8.93
C PRO A 359 1.24 37.56 -9.21
N LYS A 360 0.34 38.27 -9.90
CA LYS A 360 -1.01 37.77 -10.25
C LYS A 360 -0.95 36.43 -10.98
N THR A 361 0.03 36.25 -11.88
CA THR A 361 0.26 35.01 -12.63
C THR A 361 0.51 33.80 -11.73
N MET A 362 1.32 33.98 -10.68
CA MET A 362 1.65 32.93 -9.72
C MET A 362 0.46 32.56 -8.84
N ARG A 363 -0.34 33.55 -8.43
CA ARG A 363 -1.59 33.31 -7.70
C ARG A 363 -2.62 32.56 -8.54
N VAL A 364 -2.72 32.85 -9.84
CA VAL A 364 -3.58 32.09 -10.76
C VAL A 364 -3.10 30.64 -10.90
N GLN A 365 -1.79 30.40 -11.03
CA GLN A 365 -1.24 29.03 -11.04
C GLN A 365 -1.53 28.29 -9.74
N ALA A 366 -1.40 28.94 -8.59
CA ALA A 366 -1.70 28.34 -7.29
C ALA A 366 -3.20 28.01 -7.14
N LYS A 367 -4.11 28.83 -7.71
CA LYS A 367 -5.54 28.51 -7.77
C LYS A 367 -5.82 27.28 -8.61
N ALA A 368 -5.24 27.18 -9.81
CA ALA A 368 -5.34 25.99 -10.64
C ALA A 368 -4.78 24.74 -9.91
N PHE A 369 -3.69 24.90 -9.16
CA PHE A 369 -3.16 23.82 -8.33
C PHE A 369 -4.13 23.44 -7.19
N MET A 370 -4.80 24.40 -6.57
CA MET A 370 -5.84 24.09 -5.57
C MET A 370 -7.00 23.29 -6.18
N GLU A 371 -7.47 23.65 -7.37
CA GLU A 371 -8.51 22.90 -8.10
C GLU A 371 -8.05 21.47 -8.41
N LEU A 372 -6.79 21.29 -8.80
CA LEU A 372 -6.20 19.96 -9.00
C LEU A 372 -6.14 19.15 -7.70
N ILE A 373 -5.78 19.78 -6.58
CA ILE A 373 -5.79 19.14 -5.25
C ILE A 373 -7.19 18.68 -4.89
N GLU A 374 -8.23 19.45 -5.22
CA GLU A 374 -9.63 19.06 -5.00
C GLU A 374 -10.11 17.95 -5.94
N SER A 375 -9.63 17.95 -7.19
CA SER A 375 -9.92 16.90 -8.17
C SER A 375 -9.30 15.55 -7.79
N TRP A 376 -8.11 15.56 -7.17
CA TRP A 376 -7.44 14.37 -6.65
C TRP A 376 -7.52 14.32 -5.12
N PRO A 377 -8.55 13.67 -4.54
CA PRO A 377 -8.71 13.59 -3.09
C PRO A 377 -7.64 12.73 -2.39
N LEU A 378 -6.89 11.92 -3.15
CA LEU A 378 -5.90 10.94 -2.66
C LEU A 378 -6.49 10.00 -1.60
N LYS A 379 -7.76 9.62 -1.79
CA LYS A 379 -8.47 8.64 -0.97
C LYS A 379 -8.51 7.30 -1.72
N ILE A 380 -8.27 6.22 -0.99
CA ILE A 380 -8.42 4.86 -1.49
C ILE A 380 -9.89 4.47 -1.30
N MET A 381 -10.54 4.05 -2.39
CA MET A 381 -11.97 3.72 -2.42
C MET A 381 -12.14 2.32 -2.98
N VAL A 382 -12.84 1.47 -2.23
CA VAL A 382 -13.14 0.11 -2.64
C VAL A 382 -14.50 0.11 -3.34
N TYR A 383 -14.50 -0.27 -4.61
CA TYR A 383 -15.67 -0.26 -5.51
C TYR A 383 -16.54 1.02 -5.45
N ASP A 384 -15.93 2.17 -5.16
CA ASP A 384 -16.63 3.46 -4.92
C ASP A 384 -17.70 3.42 -3.80
N MET A 385 -17.76 2.34 -3.02
CA MET A 385 -18.75 2.15 -1.95
C MET A 385 -18.23 2.64 -0.59
N PHE A 386 -16.95 2.38 -0.29
CA PHE A 386 -16.35 2.74 1.00
C PHE A 386 -14.92 3.24 0.85
N SER A 387 -14.61 4.33 1.56
CA SER A 387 -13.26 4.84 1.73
C SER A 387 -12.50 4.02 2.77
N VAL A 388 -11.24 3.69 2.47
CA VAL A 388 -10.35 3.04 3.42
C VAL A 388 -9.72 4.12 4.31
N ASP A 389 -10.39 4.42 5.41
CA ASP A 389 -9.97 5.44 6.38
C ASP A 389 -10.29 4.98 7.82
N ILE A 390 -10.08 5.85 8.82
CA ILE A 390 -10.42 5.55 10.22
C ILE A 390 -11.93 5.34 10.39
N SER A 391 -12.78 5.96 9.56
CA SER A 391 -14.23 5.76 9.65
C SER A 391 -14.63 4.35 9.21
N LEU A 392 -13.91 3.72 8.29
CA LEU A 392 -14.10 2.30 7.97
C LEU A 392 -13.90 1.41 9.21
N MET A 393 -12.85 1.66 9.99
CA MET A 393 -12.58 0.92 11.24
C MET A 393 -13.72 1.12 12.25
N LEU A 394 -14.21 2.34 12.42
CA LEU A 394 -15.32 2.63 13.34
C LEU A 394 -16.62 1.93 12.89
N LYS A 395 -16.94 1.96 11.59
CA LYS A 395 -18.08 1.23 11.02
C LYS A 395 -17.94 -0.27 11.25
N PHE A 396 -16.74 -0.81 11.03
CA PHE A 396 -16.45 -2.22 11.23
C PHE A 396 -16.64 -2.67 12.69
N ILE A 397 -16.12 -1.90 13.65
CA ILE A 397 -16.32 -2.15 15.09
C ILE A 397 -17.81 -2.08 15.46
N SER A 398 -18.53 -1.07 14.93
CA SER A 398 -19.97 -0.91 15.18
C SER A 398 -20.77 -2.13 14.70
N VAL A 399 -20.55 -2.56 13.45
CA VAL A 399 -21.22 -3.72 12.87
C VAL A 399 -20.87 -5.00 13.64
N ALA A 400 -19.58 -5.24 13.94
CA ALA A 400 -19.16 -6.40 14.72
C ALA A 400 -19.83 -6.44 16.12
N THR A 401 -19.94 -5.28 16.78
CA THR A 401 -20.61 -5.17 18.08
C THR A 401 -22.12 -5.47 17.97
N THR A 402 -22.79 -4.99 16.91
CA THR A 402 -24.20 -5.31 16.66
C THR A 402 -24.40 -6.81 16.46
N TYR A 403 -23.56 -7.46 15.64
CA TYR A 403 -23.63 -8.91 15.45
C TYR A 403 -23.35 -9.68 16.74
N LEU A 404 -22.38 -9.23 17.55
CA LEU A 404 -22.09 -9.81 18.86
C LEU A 404 -23.34 -9.76 19.77
N ILE A 405 -24.03 -8.63 19.84
CA ILE A 405 -25.26 -8.49 20.64
C ILE A 405 -26.33 -9.47 20.15
N VAL A 406 -26.56 -9.54 18.83
CA VAL A 406 -27.57 -10.43 18.23
C VAL A 406 -27.24 -11.90 18.51
N ILE A 407 -25.97 -12.30 18.34
CA ILE A 407 -25.52 -13.68 18.60
C ILE A 407 -25.68 -14.02 20.08
N ILE A 408 -25.29 -13.13 20.99
CA ILE A 408 -25.48 -13.35 22.44
C ILE A 408 -26.96 -13.53 22.76
N GLN A 409 -27.83 -12.66 22.23
CA GLN A 409 -29.27 -12.76 22.44
C GLN A 409 -29.83 -14.09 21.93
N LEU A 410 -29.52 -14.47 20.69
CA LEU A 410 -29.94 -15.75 20.12
C LEU A 410 -29.40 -16.94 20.93
N SER A 411 -28.14 -16.87 21.36
CA SER A 411 -27.56 -17.91 22.20
C SER A 411 -28.26 -18.03 23.55
N HIS A 412 -28.82 -16.96 24.12
CA HIS A 412 -29.56 -17.07 25.39
C HIS A 412 -30.93 -17.75 25.19
N PHE A 413 -31.48 -17.75 23.98
CA PHE A 413 -32.75 -18.40 23.66
C PHE A 413 -32.63 -19.87 23.26
N VAL A 414 -31.45 -20.29 22.78
CA VAL A 414 -31.09 -21.68 22.47
C VAL A 414 -30.37 -22.30 23.65
#